data_AF-A0A940NGI7-F1
#
_entry.id   AF-A0A940NGI7-F1
#
_cell.length_a   1.000
_cell.length_b   1.000
_cell.length_c   1.000
_cell.angle_alpha   90.00
_cell.angle_beta   90.00
_cell.angle_gamma   90.00
#
_symmetry.space_group_name_H-M   'P 1'
#
loop_
_entity.id
_entity.type
_entity.pdbx_description
1 polymer ?
#
loop_
_entity_poly.entity_id
_entity_poly.type
_entity_poly.pdbx_seq_one_letter_code
_entity_poly.pdbx_strand_id
1 'polypeptide(L)'
;FDAGDLRKHMASFYSHTGRPSIDPELMIRMLLVGYCFGIRSERRLCEEVHLNLAYRWFCRLGLEDAVPDHSTFSKNRHGRFRDSDMLRHVFESVLRRCMSEGLVGGEGFAIDASVI
;
A
#
# COMPACT_ATOMS: atom_id res chain seq x y z
N PHE A 1 -5.99 -0.37 -10.74
CA PHE A 1 -6.15 -0.76 -9.33
C PHE A 1 -7.39 -0.04 -8.80
N ASP A 2 -8.45 -0.78 -8.49
CA ASP A 2 -9.62 -0.22 -7.83
C ASP A 2 -9.44 -0.39 -6.31
N ALA A 3 -9.38 0.74 -5.60
CA ALA A 3 -9.20 0.73 -4.16
C ALA A 3 -10.47 0.28 -3.40
N GLY A 4 -11.64 0.31 -4.03
CA GLY A 4 -12.89 -0.19 -3.45
C GLY A 4 -12.82 -1.69 -3.16
N ASP A 5 -12.10 -2.44 -3.98
CA ASP A 5 -11.92 -3.88 -3.79
C ASP A 5 -10.94 -4.21 -2.65
N LEU A 6 -9.97 -3.35 -2.39
CA LEU A 6 -9.01 -3.53 -1.29
C LEU A 6 -9.73 -3.54 0.08
N ARG A 7 -10.67 -2.63 0.30
CA ARG A 7 -11.44 -2.60 1.56
C ARG A 7 -12.29 -3.85 1.74
N LYS A 8 -12.93 -4.33 0.68
CA LYS A 8 -13.73 -5.56 0.71
C LYS A 8 -12.86 -6.77 1.05
N HIS A 9 -11.70 -6.89 0.41
CA HIS A 9 -10.73 -7.96 0.67
C HIS A 9 -10.25 -7.98 2.13
N MET A 10 -10.10 -6.80 2.73
CA MET A 10 -9.65 -6.66 4.12
C MET A 10 -10.76 -6.70 5.17
N ALA A 11 -12.04 -6.75 4.77
CA ALA A 11 -13.18 -6.56 5.67
C ALA A 11 -13.18 -7.54 6.87
N SER A 12 -12.89 -8.82 6.63
CA SER A 12 -12.84 -9.87 7.66
C SER A 12 -11.63 -9.78 8.60
N PHE A 13 -10.62 -8.97 8.26
CA PHE A 13 -9.39 -8.81 9.04
C PHE A 13 -9.45 -7.59 9.97
N TYR A 14 -10.53 -6.81 9.93
CA TYR A 14 -10.72 -5.71 10.86
C TYR A 14 -11.35 -6.18 12.16
N SER A 15 -10.82 -5.66 13.27
CA SER A 15 -11.50 -5.80 14.55
C SER A 15 -12.84 -5.08 14.51
N HIS A 16 -13.88 -5.75 15.02
CA HIS A 16 -15.19 -5.15 15.24
C HIS A 16 -15.25 -4.32 16.54
N THR A 17 -14.17 -4.32 17.34
CA THR A 17 -14.07 -3.61 18.62
C THR A 17 -12.74 -2.84 18.74
N GLY A 18 -12.72 -1.79 19.57
CA GLY A 18 -11.52 -0.98 19.85
C GLY A 18 -11.30 0.18 18.87
N ARG A 19 -10.07 0.71 18.84
CA ARG A 19 -9.70 1.85 17.97
C ARG A 19 -9.81 1.43 16.49
N PRO A 20 -10.50 2.22 15.65
CA PRO A 20 -10.56 1.96 14.22
C PRO A 20 -9.16 1.81 13.62
N SER A 21 -8.99 0.78 12.82
CA SER A 21 -7.76 0.54 12.09
C SER A 21 -7.56 1.59 11.00
N ILE A 22 -6.29 1.88 10.69
CA ILE A 22 -5.95 2.72 9.54
C ILE A 22 -6.38 2.04 8.24
N ASP A 23 -6.87 2.86 7.32
CA ASP A 23 -7.27 2.48 5.98
C ASP A 23 -6.08 1.91 5.18
N PRO A 24 -6.15 0.69 4.65
CA PRO A 24 -5.09 0.05 3.90
C PRO A 24 -4.85 0.76 2.57
N GLU A 25 -5.86 1.40 1.99
CA GLU A 25 -5.67 2.23 0.81
C GLU A 25 -4.70 3.38 1.10
N LEU A 26 -4.88 4.05 2.24
CA LEU A 26 -3.97 5.12 2.69
C LEU A 26 -2.55 4.58 2.85
N MET A 27 -2.38 3.43 3.51
CA MET A 27 -1.06 2.84 3.72
C MET A 27 -0.37 2.45 2.40
N ILE A 28 -1.11 1.85 1.46
CA ILE A 28 -0.58 1.52 0.13
C ILE A 28 -0.18 2.79 -0.63
N ARG A 29 -1.01 3.84 -0.61
CA ARG A 29 -0.67 5.12 -1.24
C ARG A 29 0.59 5.73 -0.65
N MET A 30 0.73 5.74 0.67
CA MET A 30 1.95 6.21 1.33
C MET A 30 3.16 5.37 0.91
N LEU A 31 3.05 4.04 0.89
CA LEU A 31 4.15 3.16 0.45
C LEU A 31 4.55 3.45 -1.01
N LEU A 32 3.58 3.67 -1.91
CA LEU A 32 3.85 4.03 -3.30
C LEU A 32 4.62 5.35 -3.41
N VAL A 33 4.26 6.38 -2.63
CA VAL A 33 5.05 7.61 -2.54
C VAL A 33 6.49 7.28 -2.12
N GLY A 34 6.65 6.46 -1.10
CA GLY A 34 7.97 6.04 -0.63
C GLY A 34 8.82 5.37 -1.72
N TYR A 35 8.25 4.40 -2.43
CA TYR A 35 8.93 3.69 -3.51
C TYR A 35 9.23 4.58 -4.72
N CYS A 36 8.26 5.39 -5.17
CA CYS A 36 8.42 6.23 -6.36
C CYS A 36 9.44 7.37 -6.16
N PHE A 37 9.54 7.92 -4.95
CA PHE A 37 10.42 9.06 -4.65
C PHE A 37 11.67 8.67 -3.84
N GLY A 38 11.92 7.37 -3.68
CA GLY A 38 13.13 6.87 -3.00
C GLY A 38 13.18 7.14 -1.49
N ILE A 39 12.04 7.36 -0.83
CA ILE A 39 11.95 7.53 0.63
C ILE A 39 11.90 6.15 1.28
N ARG A 40 13.06 5.68 1.75
CA ARG A 40 13.22 4.33 2.33
C ARG A 40 12.81 4.21 3.80
N SER A 41 12.71 5.33 4.51
CA SER A 41 12.34 5.35 5.93
C SER A 41 10.86 5.66 6.09
N GLU A 42 10.11 4.78 6.75
CA GLU A 42 8.70 4.98 7.05
C GLU A 42 8.48 6.20 7.97
N ARG A 43 9.43 6.51 8.85
CA ARG A 43 9.40 7.73 9.66
C ARG A 43 9.47 8.98 8.79
N ARG A 44 10.45 9.01 7.89
CA ARG A 44 10.60 10.11 6.92
C ARG A 44 9.40 10.19 6.00
N LEU A 45 8.84 9.06 5.57
CA LEU A 45 7.64 9.03 4.75
C LEU A 45 6.45 9.70 5.46
N CYS A 46 6.24 9.41 6.75
CA CYS A 46 5.21 10.09 7.54
C CYS A 46 5.47 11.61 7.62
N GLU A 47 6.72 12.04 7.85
CA GLU A 47 7.10 13.46 7.89
C GLU A 47 6.85 14.16 6.53
N GLU A 48 7.27 13.54 5.43
CA GLU A 48 7.08 14.05 4.07
C GLU A 48 5.59 14.13 3.72
N VAL A 49 4.78 13.12 4.05
CA VAL A 49 3.31 13.16 3.88
C VAL A 49 2.67 14.20 4.80
N HIS A 50 3.26 14.52 5.94
CA HIS A 50 2.74 15.56 6.82
C HIS A 50 2.91 16.97 6.22
N LEU A 51 4.05 17.23 5.58
CA LEU A 51 4.44 18.55 5.10
C LEU A 51 4.11 18.81 3.62
N ASN A 52 4.09 17.76 2.79
CA ASN A 52 3.94 17.89 1.35
C ASN A 52 2.47 17.76 0.92
N LEU A 53 1.88 18.86 0.46
CA LEU A 53 0.49 18.91 0.02
C LEU A 53 0.18 17.98 -1.16
N ALA A 54 1.14 17.76 -2.07
CA ALA A 54 0.95 16.83 -3.19
C ALA A 54 0.86 15.38 -2.70
N TYR A 55 1.68 15.01 -1.71
CA TYR A 55 1.62 13.67 -1.11
C TYR A 55 0.33 13.48 -0.32
N ARG A 56 -0.14 14.49 0.43
CA ARG A 56 -1.45 14.45 1.11
C ARG A 56 -2.59 14.25 0.12
N TRP A 57 -2.61 15.06 -0.95
CA TRP A 57 -3.61 14.95 -2.00
C TRP A 57 -3.63 13.56 -2.63
N PHE A 58 -2.45 13.01 -2.98
CA PHE A 58 -2.35 11.66 -3.51
C PHE A 58 -2.83 10.59 -2.52
N CYS A 59 -2.54 10.77 -1.24
CA CYS A 59 -2.96 9.91 -0.14
C CYS A 59 -4.43 10.09 0.25
N ARG A 60 -5.17 11.01 -0.40
CA ARG A 60 -6.55 11.40 -0.05
C ARG A 60 -6.69 11.89 1.40
N LEU A 61 -5.65 12.54 1.90
CA LEU A 61 -5.67 13.24 3.19
C LEU A 61 -6.01 14.71 2.95
N GLY A 62 -7.06 15.20 3.62
CA GLY A 62 -7.35 16.62 3.77
C GLY A 62 -6.27 17.33 4.58
N LEU A 63 -6.40 18.65 4.77
CA LEU A 63 -5.39 19.42 5.52
C LEU A 63 -5.35 19.05 7.00
N GLU A 64 -6.50 18.73 7.59
CA GLU A 64 -6.63 18.44 9.02
C GLU A 64 -6.50 16.94 9.37
N ASP A 65 -6.48 16.06 8.35
CA ASP A 65 -6.43 14.62 8.58
C ASP A 65 -5.11 14.19 9.24
N ALA A 66 -5.19 13.27 10.20
CA ALA A 66 -4.01 12.73 10.85
C ALA A 66 -3.21 11.83 9.92
N VAL A 67 -1.89 12.01 9.88
CA VAL A 67 -0.97 11.05 9.24
C VAL A 67 -0.76 9.87 10.20
N PRO A 68 -0.84 8.61 9.72
CA PRO A 68 -0.55 7.44 10.53
C PRO A 68 0.87 7.49 11.13
N ASP A 69 1.02 6.97 12.34
CA ASP A 69 2.35 6.78 12.92
C ASP A 69 3.13 5.68 12.15
N HIS A 70 4.44 5.87 12.01
CA HIS A 70 5.34 4.94 11.32
C HIS A 70 5.26 3.50 11.85
N SER A 71 4.99 3.27 13.14
CA SER A 71 4.83 1.91 13.70
C SER A 71 3.62 1.17 13.12
N THR A 72 2.68 1.88 12.51
CA THR A 72 1.51 1.29 11.87
C THR A 72 1.91 0.42 10.67
N PHE A 73 2.95 0.80 9.92
CA PHE A 73 3.43 0.03 8.77
C PHE A 73 3.94 -1.34 9.19
N SER A 74 4.83 -1.40 10.17
CA SER A 74 5.37 -2.67 10.67
C SER A 74 4.29 -3.54 11.33
N LYS A 75 3.39 -2.95 12.14
CA LYS A 75 2.26 -3.69 12.74
C LYS A 75 1.35 -4.32 11.70
N ASN A 76 0.99 -3.59 10.65
CA ASN A 76 0.15 -4.12 9.58
C ASN A 76 0.88 -5.16 8.73
N ARG A 77 2.15 -4.91 8.40
CA ARG A 77 2.97 -5.84 7.61
C ARG A 77 3.08 -7.20 8.28
N HIS A 78 3.23 -7.25 9.60
CA HIS A 78 3.37 -8.52 10.34
C HIS A 78 2.03 -9.11 10.81
N GLY A 79 0.96 -8.31 10.83
CA GLY A 79 -0.40 -8.77 11.14
C GLY A 79 -1.28 -8.77 9.88
N ARG A 80 -2.32 -7.92 9.88
CA ARG A 80 -3.42 -7.94 8.89
C ARG A 80 -3.00 -8.03 7.42
N PHE A 81 -1.89 -7.41 6.99
CA PHE A 81 -1.46 -7.47 5.59
C PHE A 81 -0.86 -8.82 5.22
N ARG A 82 -0.18 -9.47 6.17
CA ARG A 82 0.33 -10.82 6.01
C ARG A 82 -0.81 -11.83 6.07
N ASP A 83 -1.69 -11.70 7.06
CA ASP A 83 -2.80 -12.66 7.26
C ASP A 83 -3.80 -12.66 6.09
N SER A 84 -3.91 -11.54 5.38
CA SER A 84 -4.81 -11.39 4.22
C SER A 84 -4.11 -11.49 2.86
N ASP A 85 -2.81 -11.76 2.81
CA ASP A 85 -2.02 -11.70 1.57
C ASP A 85 -2.22 -10.38 0.79
N MET A 86 -2.42 -9.27 1.50
CA MET A 86 -2.86 -8.01 0.90
C MET A 86 -1.90 -7.49 -0.18
N LEU A 87 -0.60 -7.52 0.09
CA LEU A 87 0.41 -7.04 -0.87
C LEU A 87 0.43 -7.90 -2.14
N ARG A 88 0.25 -9.23 -2.00
CA ARG A 88 0.10 -10.14 -3.14
C ARG A 88 -1.16 -9.81 -3.92
N HIS A 89 -2.28 -9.59 -3.23
CA HIS A 89 -3.54 -9.20 -3.88
C HIS A 89 -3.41 -7.91 -4.69
N VAL A 90 -2.74 -6.88 -4.14
CA VAL A 90 -2.47 -5.62 -4.85
C VAL A 90 -1.59 -5.87 -6.08
N PHE A 91 -0.50 -6.62 -5.92
CA PHE A 91 0.41 -6.96 -7.02
C PHE A 91 -0.30 -7.70 -8.15
N GLU A 92 -1.04 -8.76 -7.84
CA GLU A 92 -1.78 -9.53 -8.83
C GLU A 92 -2.86 -8.70 -9.52
N SER A 93 -3.53 -7.81 -8.78
CA SER A 93 -4.55 -6.92 -9.36
C SER A 93 -3.95 -5.95 -10.37
N VAL A 94 -2.76 -5.41 -10.10
CA VAL A 94 -2.01 -4.59 -11.06
C VAL A 94 -1.56 -5.43 -12.24
N LEU A 95 -1.00 -6.61 -12.01
CA LEU A 95 -0.53 -7.51 -13.07
C LEU A 95 -1.67 -7.92 -14.01
N ARG A 96 -2.82 -8.34 -13.48
CA ARG A 96 -4.01 -8.67 -14.26
C ARG A 96 -4.46 -7.49 -15.12
N ARG A 97 -4.42 -6.27 -14.58
CA ARG A 97 -4.72 -5.07 -15.38
C ARG A 97 -3.73 -4.90 -16.52
N CYS A 98 -2.43 -5.02 -16.25
CA CYS A 98 -1.41 -4.92 -17.30
C CYS A 98 -1.61 -5.98 -18.39
N MET A 99 -1.97 -7.23 -18.03
CA MET A 99 -2.31 -8.27 -19.00
C MET A 99 -3.54 -7.89 -19.84
N SER A 100 -4.61 -7.40 -19.21
CA SER A 100 -5.83 -6.99 -19.93
C SER A 100 -5.61 -5.82 -20.89
N GLU A 101 -4.62 -4.96 -20.60
CA GLU A 101 -4.23 -3.82 -21.44
C GLU A 101 -3.15 -4.21 -22.47
N GLY A 102 -2.77 -5.49 -22.56
CA GLY A 102 -1.74 -5.96 -23.50
C GLY A 102 -0.31 -5.53 -23.15
N LEU A 103 -0.07 -5.01 -21.94
CA LEU A 103 1.27 -4.61 -21.47
C LEU A 103 2.15 -5.80 -21.07
N VAL A 104 1.56 -6.99 -20.92
CA VAL A 104 2.25 -8.23 -20.57
C VAL A 104 1.86 -9.31 -21.58
N GLY A 105 2.80 -9.65 -22.48
CA GLY A 105 2.57 -10.63 -23.55
C GLY A 105 2.79 -12.09 -23.16
N GLY A 106 3.40 -12.38 -22.00
CA GLY A 106 3.64 -13.76 -21.53
C GLY A 106 4.76 -14.52 -22.28
N GLU A 107 5.43 -13.90 -23.26
CA GLU A 107 6.41 -14.56 -24.13
C GLU A 107 7.87 -14.47 -23.63
N GLY A 108 8.13 -13.75 -22.54
CA GLY A 108 9.49 -13.58 -21.99
C GLY A 108 9.54 -13.96 -20.52
N PHE A 109 10.34 -14.99 -20.20
CA PHE A 109 10.64 -15.38 -18.83
C PHE A 109 12.05 -14.91 -18.47
N ALA A 110 12.15 -13.99 -17.52
CA ALA A 110 13.41 -13.51 -16.97
C ALA A 110 13.47 -13.90 -15.48
N ILE A 111 14.47 -14.70 -15.10
CA ILE A 111 14.81 -14.93 -13.69
C ILE A 111 16.00 -14.04 -13.39
N ASP A 112 15.82 -13.09 -12.49
CA ASP A 112 16.94 -12.46 -11.79
C ASP A 112 17.08 -13.14 -10.43
N ALA A 113 18.19 -13.84 -10.23
CA ALA A 113 18.49 -14.55 -8.98
C ALA A 113 19.64 -13.82 -8.28
N SER A 114 19.36 -13.28 -7.10
CA SER A 114 20.41 -12.92 -6.14
C SER A 114 20.58 -14.07 -5.16
N VAL A 115 21.76 -14.71 -5.19
CA VAL A 115 22.17 -15.66 -4.16
C VAL A 115 22.39 -14.88 -2.86
N ILE A 116 21.66 -15.25 -1.80
CA ILE A 116 21.92 -14.74 -0.44
C ILE A 116 22.92 -15.68 0.22
#